data_AF-A0A973JTK4-F1
#
_entry.id   AF-A0A973JTK4-F1
#
_cell.length_a   1.000
_cell.length_b   1.000
_cell.length_c   1.000
_cell.angle_alpha   90.00
_cell.angle_beta   90.00
_cell.angle_gamma   90.00
#
_symmetry.space_group_name_H-M   'P 1'
#
loop_
_entity.id
_entity.type
_entity.pdbx_description
1 polymer ?
#
loop_
_entity_poly.entity_id
_entity_poly.type
_entity_poly.pdbx_seq_one_letter_code
_entity_poly.pdbx_strand_id
1 'polypeptide(L)'
;LIRRLYLLGFSLGGLLLATQAAVGLLRWVLYQLGGATTSVGDLSLIGPLAGLLVGLPLWVLAWRLAQALFYGPDSGERESALRRFYLHAVVFFSALAAVSGATLLLAGLLRQAFGLDPQGDFRGPLPVVLITAVTWAYHSLTLRADTARIRELPRQAGVRRLSWYLVGSIGLAAALIGLGGVLSALIRALDAASFGDDLREQLAWSIAALAAGLPVWALIWRRAQGAATPDGPAGDDERGALVRRIYLYGFLFVATLTILSGLVYIVFRLLRAALGDPLPGSLLADLAQAIAFSLIAAGVLAYHGGILRGEGRRRQAAEATRAAELRVAVLDLADGSFGRAVVERLRRELPGLALRPIGLTPAAATAMGAAADPRGLPAQLAEADLIVGPWQVAVPQTAGAEVAQAVGASPARKLLLPSLAEGWAWAGVETWSDEAASGQIVHAVRQVLSGEPIQPARPMTPLAIVGTIIGVILLLIILVSLAVVIGNVLV
;
A
#
# COMPACT_ATOMS: atom_id res chain seq x y z
N LEU A 1 2.01 3.23 -28.21
CA LEU A 1 1.58 3.97 -27.00
C LEU A 1 0.61 5.11 -27.34
N ILE A 2 1.00 6.07 -28.18
CA ILE A 2 0.19 7.25 -28.55
C ILE A 2 -1.22 6.88 -29.04
N ARG A 3 -1.34 5.91 -29.97
CA ARG A 3 -2.62 5.35 -30.42
C ARG A 3 -3.54 4.92 -29.26
N ARG A 4 -2.99 4.25 -28.24
CA ARG A 4 -3.75 3.74 -27.09
C ARG A 4 -4.22 4.87 -26.19
N LEU A 5 -3.39 5.90 -26.00
CA LEU A 5 -3.75 7.10 -25.23
C LEU A 5 -4.91 7.84 -25.90
N TYR A 6 -4.87 8.05 -27.22
CA TYR A 6 -5.97 8.67 -27.95
C TYR A 6 -7.25 7.84 -27.83
N LEU A 7 -7.21 6.54 -28.15
CA LEU A 7 -8.40 5.69 -28.11
C LEU A 7 -9.02 5.61 -26.71
N LEU A 8 -8.22 5.37 -25.68
CA LEU A 8 -8.73 5.29 -24.31
C LEU A 8 -9.13 6.66 -23.75
N GLY A 9 -8.47 7.74 -24.18
CA GLY A 9 -8.83 9.11 -23.85
C GLY A 9 -10.18 9.51 -24.44
N PHE A 10 -10.41 9.29 -25.73
CA PHE A 10 -11.71 9.51 -26.37
C PHE A 10 -12.80 8.61 -25.79
N SER A 11 -12.48 7.34 -25.51
CA SER A 11 -13.39 6.43 -24.81
C SER A 11 -13.78 6.96 -23.43
N LEU A 12 -12.81 7.48 -22.65
CA LEU A 12 -13.09 8.07 -21.34
C LEU A 12 -13.94 9.33 -21.45
N GLY A 13 -13.58 10.25 -22.34
CA GLY A 13 -14.31 11.51 -22.55
C GLY A 13 -15.74 11.27 -23.02
N GLY A 14 -15.94 10.38 -23.99
CA GLY A 14 -17.26 9.96 -24.45
C GLY A 14 -18.08 9.30 -23.35
N LEU A 15 -17.47 8.42 -22.55
CA LEU A 15 -18.16 7.76 -21.44
C LEU A 15 -18.61 8.75 -20.38
N LEU A 16 -17.73 9.66 -19.95
CA LEU A 16 -18.07 10.68 -18.95
C LEU A 16 -19.19 11.60 -19.43
N LEU A 17 -19.13 12.04 -20.69
CA LEU A 17 -20.18 12.86 -21.27
C LEU A 17 -21.51 12.10 -21.35
N ALA A 18 -21.49 10.85 -21.81
CA ALA A 18 -22.68 10.01 -21.92
C ALA A 18 -23.30 9.69 -20.56
N THR A 19 -22.50 9.38 -19.53
CA THR A 19 -23.01 9.08 -18.18
C THR A 19 -23.62 10.31 -17.53
N GLN A 20 -22.97 11.48 -17.60
CA GLN A 20 -23.52 12.73 -17.07
C GLN A 20 -24.82 13.11 -17.79
N ALA A 21 -24.84 13.00 -19.12
CA ALA A 21 -26.02 13.27 -19.91
C ALA A 21 -27.17 12.29 -19.62
N ALA A 22 -26.88 10.99 -19.44
CA ALA A 22 -27.88 10.01 -19.03
C ALA A 22 -28.45 10.28 -17.63
N VAL A 23 -27.60 10.70 -16.68
CA VAL A 23 -28.04 11.12 -15.33
C VAL A 23 -28.98 12.32 -15.43
N GLY A 24 -28.62 13.34 -16.20
CA GLY A 24 -29.44 14.53 -16.41
C GLY A 24 -30.79 14.21 -17.06
N LEU A 25 -30.78 13.36 -18.09
CA LEU A 25 -32.00 12.93 -18.77
C LEU A 25 -32.93 12.15 -17.83
N LEU A 26 -32.40 11.17 -17.10
CA LEU A 26 -33.20 10.37 -16.18
C LEU A 26 -33.73 11.22 -15.02
N ARG A 27 -32.93 12.16 -14.51
CA ARG A 27 -33.38 13.15 -13.52
C ARG A 27 -34.56 13.95 -14.05
N TRP A 28 -34.46 14.49 -15.26
CA TRP A 28 -35.55 15.23 -15.90
C TRP A 28 -36.83 14.38 -16.00
N VAL A 29 -36.73 13.13 -16.45
CA VAL A 29 -37.87 12.20 -16.53
C VAL A 29 -38.53 12.00 -15.16
N LEU A 30 -37.74 11.80 -14.11
CA LEU A 30 -38.28 11.61 -12.75
C LEU A 30 -39.00 12.84 -12.20
N TYR A 31 -38.58 14.05 -12.58
CA TYR A 31 -39.29 15.28 -12.22
C TYR A 31 -40.65 15.37 -12.92
N GLN A 32 -40.73 14.99 -14.20
CA GLN A 32 -41.98 15.00 -14.95
C GLN A 32 -43.01 13.99 -14.42
N LEU A 33 -42.55 12.79 -14.04
CA LEU A 33 -43.41 11.77 -13.44
C LEU A 33 -43.94 12.18 -12.04
N GLY A 34 -43.24 13.09 -11.36
CA GLY A 34 -43.54 13.50 -9.98
C GLY A 34 -44.63 14.56 -9.84
N GLY A 35 -45.25 15.02 -10.94
CA GLY A 35 -46.31 16.04 -10.90
C GLY A 35 -45.86 17.43 -10.45
N ALA A 36 -44.55 17.66 -10.28
CA ALA A 36 -43.99 18.97 -9.97
C ALA A 36 -44.01 19.82 -11.25
N THR A 37 -45.11 20.51 -11.49
CA THR A 37 -45.31 21.41 -12.64
C THR A 37 -44.51 22.72 -12.55
N THR A 38 -43.44 22.78 -11.76
CA THR A 38 -42.62 23.99 -11.59
C THR A 38 -41.19 23.79 -12.09
N SER A 39 -40.92 24.49 -13.20
CA SER A 39 -39.67 25.20 -13.57
C SER A 39 -38.44 24.47 -14.14
N VAL A 40 -38.54 23.23 -14.66
CA VAL A 40 -37.47 22.69 -15.52
C VAL A 40 -37.92 22.72 -16.99
N GLY A 41 -37.89 23.90 -17.61
CA GLY A 41 -38.38 24.10 -18.99
C GLY A 41 -37.67 23.24 -20.05
N ASP A 42 -38.26 23.08 -21.23
CA ASP A 42 -37.77 22.21 -22.32
C ASP A 42 -36.29 22.43 -22.71
N LEU A 43 -35.76 23.63 -22.49
CA LEU A 43 -34.35 23.96 -22.72
C LEU A 43 -33.38 23.16 -21.82
N SER A 44 -33.84 22.65 -20.69
CA SER A 44 -33.07 21.77 -19.79
C SER A 44 -32.82 20.37 -20.36
N LEU A 45 -33.62 19.94 -21.35
CA LEU A 45 -33.49 18.64 -22.02
C LEU A 45 -32.40 18.66 -23.11
N ILE A 46 -32.12 19.84 -23.68
CA ILE A 46 -31.17 20.02 -24.78
C ILE A 46 -29.77 19.56 -24.37
N GLY A 47 -29.30 19.95 -23.18
CA GLY A 47 -27.99 19.56 -22.66
C GLY A 47 -27.80 18.03 -22.56
N PRO A 48 -28.68 17.32 -21.83
CA PRO A 48 -28.68 15.85 -21.77
C PRO A 48 -28.80 15.18 -23.14
N LEU A 49 -29.68 15.64 -24.04
CA LEU A 49 -29.82 15.04 -25.37
C LEU A 49 -28.56 15.25 -26.22
N ALA A 50 -28.04 16.47 -26.28
CA ALA A 50 -26.81 16.79 -27.01
C ALA A 50 -25.61 16.00 -26.45
N GLY A 51 -25.50 15.91 -25.13
CA GLY A 51 -24.47 15.12 -24.47
C GLY A 51 -24.55 13.63 -24.81
N LEU A 52 -25.75 13.04 -24.88
CA LEU A 52 -25.92 11.66 -25.31
C LEU A 52 -25.62 11.46 -26.81
N LEU A 53 -26.09 12.38 -27.66
CA LEU A 53 -25.87 12.32 -29.12
C LEU A 53 -24.37 12.39 -29.48
N VAL A 54 -23.56 13.09 -28.70
CA VAL A 54 -22.11 13.20 -28.92
C VAL A 54 -21.34 12.13 -28.14
N GLY A 55 -21.62 12.00 -26.84
CA GLY A 55 -20.86 11.16 -25.92
C GLY A 55 -21.02 9.68 -26.18
N LEU A 56 -22.25 9.21 -26.45
CA LEU A 56 -22.51 7.79 -26.63
C LEU A 56 -21.84 7.24 -27.90
N PRO A 57 -21.96 7.85 -29.09
CA PRO A 57 -21.23 7.38 -30.27
C PRO A 57 -19.72 7.44 -30.09
N LEU A 58 -19.20 8.52 -29.49
CA LEU A 58 -17.77 8.68 -29.23
C LEU A 58 -17.22 7.54 -28.37
N TRP A 59 -17.91 7.21 -27.26
CA TRP A 59 -17.56 6.09 -26.41
C TRP A 59 -17.68 4.75 -27.15
N VAL A 60 -18.84 4.47 -27.77
CA VAL A 60 -19.09 3.19 -28.44
C VAL A 60 -18.04 2.90 -29.51
N LEU A 61 -17.71 3.89 -30.35
CA LEU A 61 -16.73 3.72 -31.43
C LEU A 61 -15.32 3.51 -30.88
N ALA A 62 -14.84 4.40 -30.00
CA ALA A 62 -13.50 4.31 -29.43
C ALA A 62 -13.33 3.02 -28.62
N TRP A 63 -14.35 2.64 -27.84
CA TRP A 63 -14.33 1.45 -27.02
C TRP A 63 -14.40 0.16 -27.85
N ARG A 64 -15.26 0.09 -28.86
CA ARG A 64 -15.31 -1.08 -29.77
C ARG A 64 -13.98 -1.29 -30.49
N LEU A 65 -13.32 -0.22 -30.94
CA LEU A 65 -11.98 -0.31 -31.52
C LEU A 65 -10.96 -0.83 -30.50
N ALA A 66 -10.98 -0.32 -29.27
CA ALA A 66 -10.10 -0.80 -28.19
C ALA A 66 -10.36 -2.28 -27.84
N GLN A 67 -11.61 -2.73 -27.90
CA GLN A 67 -12.00 -4.14 -27.71
C GLN A 67 -11.52 -5.02 -28.87
N ALA A 68 -11.72 -4.58 -30.12
CA ALA A 68 -11.26 -5.31 -31.30
C ALA A 68 -9.74 -5.48 -31.29
N LEU A 69 -8.99 -4.45 -30.89
CA LEU A 69 -7.54 -4.51 -30.74
C LEU A 69 -7.09 -5.50 -29.66
N PHE A 70 -7.82 -5.57 -28.54
CA PHE A 70 -7.52 -6.51 -27.46
C PHE A 70 -7.76 -7.98 -27.85
N TYR A 71 -8.85 -8.25 -28.58
CA TYR A 71 -9.18 -9.57 -29.09
C TYR A 71 -8.47 -9.92 -30.40
N GLY A 72 -7.67 -9.00 -30.95
CA GLY A 72 -6.87 -9.21 -32.14
C GLY A 72 -5.68 -10.16 -31.91
N PRO A 73 -4.95 -10.49 -32.98
CA PRO A 73 -3.80 -11.39 -32.91
C PRO A 73 -2.64 -10.82 -32.08
N ASP A 74 -2.46 -9.50 -32.07
CA ASP A 74 -1.36 -8.79 -31.40
C ASP A 74 -1.39 -8.95 -29.87
N SER A 75 -0.32 -9.53 -29.29
CA SER A 75 -0.16 -9.66 -27.84
C SER A 75 0.11 -8.34 -27.14
N GLY A 76 0.65 -7.33 -27.85
CA GLY A 76 1.04 -6.05 -27.25
C GLY A 76 -0.14 -5.30 -26.64
N GLU A 77 -1.36 -5.49 -27.14
CA GLU A 77 -2.59 -4.87 -26.59
C GLU A 77 -3.08 -5.62 -25.34
N ARG A 78 -2.92 -6.95 -25.29
CA ARG A 78 -3.20 -7.78 -24.10
C ARG A 78 -2.27 -7.45 -22.94
N GLU A 79 -1.02 -7.11 -23.24
CA GLU A 79 -0.01 -6.77 -22.25
C GLU A 79 -0.11 -5.31 -21.75
N SER A 80 -1.00 -4.50 -22.36
CA SER A 80 -1.12 -3.07 -22.09
C SER A 80 -1.56 -2.74 -20.66
N ALA A 81 -0.65 -2.16 -19.86
CA ALA A 81 -0.98 -1.62 -18.54
C ALA A 81 -1.99 -0.46 -18.62
N LEU A 82 -2.02 0.28 -19.73
CA LEU A 82 -2.90 1.44 -19.92
C LEU A 82 -4.38 1.05 -20.04
N ARG A 83 -4.69 -0.05 -20.74
CA ARG A 83 -6.06 -0.59 -20.81
C ARG A 83 -6.53 -1.04 -19.43
N ARG A 84 -5.65 -1.74 -18.70
CA ARG A 84 -5.96 -2.19 -17.34
C ARG A 84 -6.17 -1.00 -16.40
N PHE A 85 -5.37 0.06 -16.53
CA PHE A 85 -5.55 1.30 -15.80
C PHE A 85 -6.90 1.96 -16.13
N TYR A 86 -7.24 2.12 -17.41
CA TYR A 86 -8.55 2.64 -17.84
C TYR A 86 -9.72 1.86 -17.22
N LEU A 87 -9.71 0.53 -17.32
CA LEU A 87 -10.79 -0.31 -16.78
C LEU A 87 -10.93 -0.17 -15.27
N HIS A 88 -9.80 -0.18 -14.54
CA HIS A 88 -9.86 -0.01 -13.10
C HIS A 88 -10.26 1.40 -12.69
N ALA A 89 -9.83 2.44 -13.42
CA ALA A 89 -10.25 3.82 -13.16
C ALA A 89 -11.76 3.99 -13.37
N VAL A 90 -12.30 3.49 -14.48
CA VAL A 90 -13.75 3.54 -14.74
C VAL A 90 -14.53 2.76 -13.68
N VAL A 91 -14.12 1.54 -13.34
CA VAL A 91 -14.75 0.74 -12.27
C VAL A 91 -14.66 1.46 -10.92
N PHE A 92 -13.53 2.09 -10.62
CA PHE A 92 -13.31 2.85 -9.39
C PHE A 92 -14.27 4.05 -9.29
N PHE A 93 -14.26 4.94 -10.28
CA PHE A 93 -15.05 6.18 -10.23
C PHE A 93 -16.56 5.91 -10.33
N SER A 94 -16.97 4.90 -11.11
CA SER A 94 -18.37 4.49 -11.16
C SER A 94 -18.85 3.84 -9.86
N ALA A 95 -18.04 2.99 -9.22
CA ALA A 95 -18.36 2.46 -7.89
C ALA A 95 -18.43 3.57 -6.83
N LEU A 96 -17.48 4.52 -6.87
CA LEU A 96 -17.46 5.66 -5.95
C LEU A 96 -18.75 6.48 -6.06
N ALA A 97 -19.12 6.88 -7.28
CA ALA A 97 -20.33 7.65 -7.53
C ALA A 97 -21.62 6.88 -7.14
N ALA A 98 -21.68 5.56 -7.44
CA ALA A 98 -22.81 4.72 -7.05
C ALA A 98 -22.96 4.62 -5.53
N VAL A 99 -21.84 4.40 -4.82
CA VAL A 99 -21.82 4.29 -3.35
C VAL A 99 -22.17 5.63 -2.71
N SER A 100 -21.61 6.75 -3.20
CA SER A 100 -21.95 8.09 -2.71
C SER A 100 -23.44 8.41 -2.88
N GLY A 101 -23.99 8.16 -4.08
CA GLY A 101 -25.42 8.34 -4.33
C GLY A 101 -26.29 7.42 -3.47
N ALA A 102 -25.89 6.16 -3.28
CA ALA A 102 -26.60 5.22 -2.43
C ALA A 102 -26.58 5.64 -0.96
N THR A 103 -25.47 6.20 -0.46
CA THR A 103 -25.39 6.78 0.89
C THR A 103 -26.39 7.91 1.07
N LEU A 104 -26.47 8.85 0.11
CA LEU A 104 -27.40 9.97 0.16
C LEU A 104 -28.86 9.48 0.17
N LEU A 105 -29.20 8.53 -0.71
CA LEU A 105 -30.53 7.91 -0.74
C LEU A 105 -30.85 7.22 0.58
N LEU A 106 -29.93 6.42 1.09
CA LEU A 106 -30.13 5.65 2.31
C LEU A 106 -30.26 6.57 3.53
N ALA A 107 -29.46 7.64 3.61
CA ALA A 107 -29.57 8.64 4.66
C ALA A 107 -30.95 9.32 4.62
N GLY A 108 -31.43 9.73 3.45
CA GLY A 108 -32.77 10.31 3.29
C GLY A 108 -33.89 9.35 3.71
N LEU A 109 -33.80 8.08 3.31
CA LEU A 109 -34.76 7.04 3.72
C LEU A 109 -34.73 6.77 5.23
N LEU A 110 -33.54 6.74 5.83
CA LEU A 110 -33.38 6.53 7.28
C LEU A 110 -33.90 7.73 8.08
N ARG A 111 -33.67 8.96 7.60
CA ARG A 111 -34.26 10.18 8.18
C ARG A 111 -35.78 10.06 8.22
N GLN A 112 -36.40 9.71 7.10
CA GLN A 112 -37.84 9.51 7.03
C GLN A 112 -38.32 8.37 7.96
N ALA A 113 -37.59 7.26 8.01
CA ALA A 113 -37.90 6.13 8.89
C ALA A 113 -37.79 6.52 10.38
N PHE A 114 -36.93 7.47 10.73
CA PHE A 114 -36.80 8.04 12.07
C PHE A 114 -37.78 9.19 12.35
N GLY A 115 -38.68 9.52 11.42
CA GLY A 115 -39.67 10.58 11.59
C GLY A 115 -39.12 11.99 11.39
N LEU A 116 -37.93 12.14 10.79
CA LEU A 116 -37.36 13.41 10.41
C LEU A 116 -37.88 13.84 9.03
N ASP A 117 -37.85 15.15 8.77
CA ASP A 117 -38.14 15.67 7.45
C ASP A 117 -37.18 15.06 6.41
N PRO A 118 -37.69 14.62 5.24
CA PRO A 118 -36.85 14.17 4.15
C PRO A 118 -35.88 15.30 3.75
N GLN A 119 -34.58 15.03 3.79
CA GLN A 119 -33.56 15.97 3.32
C GLN A 119 -33.06 15.53 1.95
N GLY A 120 -33.13 16.45 0.98
CA GLY A 120 -32.81 16.18 -0.41
C GLY A 120 -33.93 15.48 -1.16
N ASP A 121 -33.89 15.59 -2.49
CA ASP A 121 -34.82 14.90 -3.38
C ASP A 121 -34.16 13.61 -3.90
N PHE A 122 -34.83 12.46 -3.74
CA PHE A 122 -34.34 11.18 -4.26
C PHE A 122 -34.07 11.23 -5.78
N ARG A 123 -34.75 12.12 -6.51
CA ARG A 123 -34.54 12.36 -7.94
C ARG A 123 -33.14 12.90 -8.25
N GLY A 124 -32.42 13.43 -7.27
CA GLY A 124 -31.02 13.83 -7.38
C GLY A 124 -30.06 12.63 -7.46
N PRO A 125 -29.93 11.83 -6.39
CA PRO A 125 -28.99 10.71 -6.32
C PRO A 125 -29.45 9.42 -7.01
N LEU A 126 -30.76 9.16 -7.17
CA LEU A 126 -31.25 7.93 -7.81
C LEU A 126 -30.74 7.75 -9.25
N PRO A 127 -30.82 8.76 -10.14
CA PRO A 127 -30.23 8.65 -11.48
C PRO A 127 -28.74 8.37 -11.46
N VAL A 128 -27.99 9.02 -10.55
CA VAL A 128 -26.55 8.81 -10.40
C VAL A 128 -26.27 7.35 -10.06
N VAL A 129 -26.96 6.79 -9.07
CA VAL A 129 -26.80 5.39 -8.66
C VAL A 129 -27.07 4.45 -9.83
N LEU A 130 -28.19 4.62 -10.53
CA LEU A 130 -28.59 3.71 -11.61
C LEU A 130 -27.60 3.74 -12.78
N ILE A 131 -27.24 4.92 -13.27
CA ILE A 131 -26.35 5.06 -14.43
C ILE A 131 -24.91 4.60 -14.10
N THR A 132 -24.42 4.95 -12.92
CA THR A 132 -23.07 4.56 -12.51
C THR A 132 -22.99 3.08 -12.13
N ALA A 133 -24.05 2.47 -11.59
CA ALA A 133 -24.15 1.03 -11.38
C ALA A 133 -24.11 0.25 -12.71
N VAL A 134 -24.81 0.71 -13.75
CA VAL A 134 -24.74 0.10 -15.09
C VAL A 134 -23.33 0.23 -15.68
N THR A 135 -22.74 1.41 -15.57
CA THR A 135 -21.36 1.67 -16.01
C THR A 135 -20.36 0.75 -15.32
N TRP A 136 -20.49 0.61 -13.99
CA TRP A 136 -19.69 -0.28 -13.17
C TRP A 136 -19.88 -1.75 -13.58
N ALA A 137 -21.13 -2.20 -13.75
CA ALA A 137 -21.45 -3.58 -14.10
C ALA A 137 -20.80 -3.97 -15.44
N TYR A 138 -20.97 -3.15 -16.48
CA TYR A 138 -20.38 -3.41 -17.79
C TYR A 138 -18.84 -3.48 -17.75
N HIS A 139 -18.18 -2.51 -17.12
CA HIS A 139 -16.72 -2.46 -17.09
C HIS A 139 -16.12 -3.49 -16.13
N SER A 140 -16.82 -3.85 -15.05
CA SER A 140 -16.37 -4.92 -14.15
C SER A 140 -16.48 -6.30 -14.78
N LEU A 141 -17.53 -6.57 -15.55
CA LEU A 141 -17.66 -7.79 -16.35
C LEU A 141 -16.57 -7.87 -17.42
N THR A 142 -16.29 -6.75 -18.09
CA THR A 142 -15.19 -6.69 -19.07
C THR A 142 -13.84 -6.92 -18.42
N LEU A 143 -13.58 -6.28 -17.28
CA LEU A 143 -12.34 -6.48 -16.53
C LEU A 143 -12.17 -7.94 -16.10
N ARG A 144 -13.23 -8.59 -15.63
CA ARG A 144 -13.23 -10.02 -15.28
C ARG A 144 -12.91 -10.89 -16.50
N ALA A 145 -13.54 -10.63 -17.64
CA ALA A 145 -13.29 -11.35 -18.89
C ALA A 145 -11.85 -11.18 -19.38
N ASP A 146 -11.28 -9.97 -19.26
CA ASP A 146 -9.87 -9.71 -19.60
C ASP A 146 -8.93 -10.52 -18.69
N THR A 147 -9.15 -10.49 -17.37
CA THR A 147 -8.33 -11.27 -16.42
C THR A 147 -8.43 -12.77 -16.62
N ALA A 148 -9.55 -13.30 -17.11
CA ALA A 148 -9.69 -14.72 -17.37
C ALA A 148 -8.90 -15.20 -18.60
N ARG A 149 -8.54 -14.30 -19.53
CA ARG A 149 -7.87 -14.64 -20.79
C ARG A 149 -6.35 -14.45 -20.75
N ILE A 150 -5.83 -13.67 -19.82
CA ILE A 150 -4.44 -13.21 -19.85
C ILE A 150 -3.75 -13.49 -18.52
N ARG A 151 -2.54 -14.06 -18.60
CA ARG A 151 -1.63 -14.13 -17.45
C ARG A 151 -1.22 -12.70 -17.06
N GLU A 152 -1.49 -12.34 -15.82
CA GLU A 152 -1.15 -11.01 -15.32
C GLU A 152 0.36 -10.78 -15.30
N LEU A 153 0.78 -9.65 -15.89
CA LEU A 153 2.16 -9.17 -15.86
C LEU A 153 2.44 -8.30 -14.62
N PRO A 154 3.70 -8.14 -14.19
CA PRO A 154 4.05 -7.35 -12.99
C PRO A 154 3.51 -5.91 -12.99
N ARG A 155 3.61 -5.20 -14.13
CA ARG A 155 3.05 -3.84 -14.26
C ARG A 155 1.52 -3.81 -14.10
N GLN A 156 0.85 -4.84 -14.59
CA GLN A 156 -0.61 -4.97 -14.49
C GLN A 156 -1.05 -5.30 -13.06
N ALA A 157 -0.28 -6.12 -12.34
CA ALA A 157 -0.48 -6.38 -10.92
C ALA A 157 -0.35 -5.10 -10.08
N GLY A 158 0.61 -4.23 -10.41
CA GLY A 158 0.75 -2.92 -9.79
C GLY A 158 -0.51 -2.06 -9.91
N VAL A 159 -1.10 -1.98 -11.11
CA VAL A 159 -2.36 -1.25 -11.34
C VAL A 159 -3.50 -1.84 -10.52
N ARG A 160 -3.70 -3.16 -10.57
CA ARG A 160 -4.77 -3.83 -9.79
C ARG A 160 -4.63 -3.55 -8.29
N ARG A 161 -3.42 -3.70 -7.75
CA ARG A 161 -3.13 -3.43 -6.33
C ARG A 161 -3.47 -1.98 -5.98
N LEU A 162 -2.99 -1.01 -6.76
CA LEU A 162 -3.32 0.40 -6.55
C LEU A 162 -4.82 0.63 -6.48
N SER A 163 -5.58 0.09 -7.43
CA SER A 163 -7.03 0.23 -7.47
C SER A 163 -7.71 -0.42 -6.27
N TRP A 164 -7.35 -1.65 -5.90
CA TRP A 164 -7.93 -2.35 -4.75
C TRP A 164 -7.66 -1.59 -3.45
N TYR A 165 -6.42 -1.13 -3.23
CA TYR A 165 -6.09 -0.41 -2.01
C TYR A 165 -6.74 0.97 -1.95
N LEU A 166 -6.89 1.69 -3.08
CA LEU A 166 -7.65 2.95 -3.11
C LEU A 166 -9.13 2.75 -2.80
N VAL A 167 -9.80 1.77 -3.44
CA VAL A 167 -11.21 1.44 -3.14
C VAL A 167 -11.35 1.01 -1.68
N GLY A 168 -10.45 0.14 -1.23
CA GLY A 168 -10.40 -0.34 0.15
C GLY A 168 -10.24 0.80 1.15
N SER A 169 -9.46 1.84 0.83
CA SER A 169 -9.27 3.00 1.70
C SER A 169 -10.55 3.80 1.85
N ILE A 170 -11.24 4.08 0.74
CA ILE A 170 -12.49 4.83 0.75
C ILE A 170 -13.57 4.06 1.51
N GLY A 171 -13.72 2.77 1.21
CA GLY A 171 -14.68 1.91 1.90
C GLY A 171 -14.40 1.83 3.40
N LEU A 172 -13.13 1.68 3.80
CA LEU A 172 -12.76 1.62 5.21
C LEU A 172 -13.02 2.96 5.90
N ALA A 173 -12.63 4.08 5.29
CA ALA A 173 -12.86 5.41 5.86
C ALA A 173 -14.35 5.67 6.10
N ALA A 174 -15.21 5.40 5.11
CA ALA A 174 -16.66 5.53 5.26
C ALA A 174 -17.23 4.60 6.34
N ALA A 175 -16.78 3.35 6.40
CA ALA A 175 -17.19 2.40 7.43
C ALA A 175 -16.77 2.85 8.84
N LEU A 176 -15.56 3.38 9.02
CA LEU A 176 -15.06 3.86 10.30
C LEU A 176 -15.78 5.14 10.75
N ILE A 177 -16.05 6.08 9.83
CA ILE A 177 -16.83 7.29 10.12
C ILE A 177 -18.25 6.90 10.55
N GLY A 178 -18.91 6.02 9.79
CA GLY A 178 -20.25 5.54 10.11
C GLY A 178 -20.30 4.79 11.45
N LEU A 179 -19.36 3.87 11.70
CA LEU A 179 -19.28 3.16 12.98
C LEU A 179 -19.00 4.12 14.15
N GLY A 180 -18.13 5.10 13.96
CA GLY A 180 -17.83 6.13 14.96
C GLY A 180 -19.02 6.98 15.30
N GLY A 181 -19.77 7.40 14.29
CA GLY A 181 -21.02 8.14 14.48
C GLY A 181 -22.09 7.31 15.19
N VAL A 182 -22.27 6.03 14.83
CA VAL A 182 -23.20 5.12 15.52
C VAL A 182 -22.80 4.93 16.99
N LEU A 183 -21.55 4.58 17.27
CA LEU A 183 -21.09 4.39 18.66
C LEU A 183 -21.19 5.69 19.47
N SER A 184 -20.85 6.83 18.88
CA SER A 184 -20.99 8.13 19.53
C SER A 184 -22.45 8.44 19.87
N ALA A 185 -23.38 8.20 18.94
CA ALA A 185 -24.81 8.38 19.19
C ALA A 185 -25.33 7.45 20.29
N LEU A 186 -24.90 6.19 20.31
CA LEU A 186 -25.25 5.23 21.36
C LEU A 186 -24.75 5.66 22.74
N ILE A 187 -23.51 6.15 22.85
CA ILE A 187 -22.96 6.64 24.12
C ILE A 187 -23.74 7.88 24.59
N ARG A 188 -24.04 8.82 23.69
CA ARG A 188 -24.84 10.02 24.01
C ARG A 188 -26.26 9.67 24.45
N ALA A 189 -26.85 8.62 23.87
CA ALA A 189 -28.19 8.18 24.22
C ALA A 189 -28.31 7.63 25.65
N LEU A 190 -27.20 7.18 26.28
CA LEU A 190 -27.20 6.67 27.66
C LEU A 190 -27.55 7.74 28.70
N ASP A 191 -27.26 9.00 28.39
CA ASP A 191 -27.46 10.14 29.28
C ASP A 191 -28.56 11.09 28.78
N ALA A 192 -29.11 10.81 27.60
CA ALA A 192 -30.17 11.62 27.01
C ALA A 192 -31.52 11.33 27.69
N ALA A 193 -32.21 12.37 28.15
CA ALA A 193 -33.56 12.26 28.69
C ALA A 193 -34.59 11.82 27.63
N SER A 194 -34.31 12.09 26.34
CA SER A 194 -35.12 11.61 25.22
C SER A 194 -34.27 11.49 23.95
N PHE A 195 -34.74 10.66 23.01
CA PHE A 195 -34.11 10.51 21.71
C PHE A 195 -34.53 11.67 20.80
N GLY A 196 -33.75 12.76 20.81
CA GLY A 196 -34.02 13.98 20.04
C GLY A 196 -33.64 13.88 18.55
N ASP A 197 -34.00 14.91 17.78
CA ASP A 197 -33.79 14.94 16.33
C ASP A 197 -32.30 14.92 15.96
N ASP A 198 -31.42 15.55 16.74
CA ASP A 198 -29.97 15.54 16.51
C ASP A 198 -29.38 14.12 16.52
N LEU A 199 -29.84 13.25 17.43
CA LEU A 199 -29.39 11.87 17.53
C LEU A 199 -29.95 11.01 16.40
N ARG A 200 -31.23 11.21 16.04
CA ARG A 200 -31.84 10.56 14.88
C ARG A 200 -31.10 10.93 13.59
N GLU A 201 -30.76 12.21 13.45
CA GLU A 201 -30.06 12.75 12.30
C GLU A 201 -28.66 12.17 12.20
N GLN A 202 -27.90 12.21 13.29
CA GLN A 202 -26.58 11.60 13.38
C GLN A 202 -26.64 10.10 13.02
N LEU A 203 -27.61 9.35 13.56
CA LEU A 203 -27.77 7.93 13.26
C LEU A 203 -28.10 7.67 11.79
N ALA A 204 -28.99 8.46 11.17
CA ALA A 204 -29.37 8.27 9.77
C ALA A 204 -28.13 8.34 8.85
N TRP A 205 -27.31 9.39 9.01
CA TRP A 205 -26.07 9.54 8.24
C TRP A 205 -25.02 8.49 8.60
N SER A 206 -24.88 8.17 9.88
CA SER A 206 -23.86 7.23 10.35
C SER A 206 -24.14 5.80 9.88
N ILE A 207 -25.40 5.36 9.97
CA ILE A 207 -25.85 4.06 9.46
C ILE A 207 -25.71 4.02 7.94
N ALA A 208 -26.08 5.10 7.23
CA ALA A 208 -25.93 5.17 5.78
C ALA A 208 -24.46 5.03 5.36
N ALA A 209 -23.54 5.79 5.98
CA ALA A 209 -22.11 5.72 5.70
C ALA A 209 -21.53 4.33 6.02
N LEU A 210 -21.96 3.72 7.14
CA LEU A 210 -21.53 2.37 7.52
C LEU A 210 -22.01 1.32 6.52
N ALA A 211 -23.30 1.36 6.16
CA ALA A 211 -23.91 0.43 5.22
C ALA A 211 -23.32 0.55 3.80
N ALA A 212 -22.92 1.75 3.40
CA ALA A 212 -22.27 2.00 2.12
C ALA A 212 -20.79 1.58 2.11
N GLY A 213 -20.03 1.94 3.16
CA GLY A 213 -18.59 1.71 3.23
C GLY A 213 -18.18 0.27 3.56
N LEU A 214 -18.87 -0.37 4.52
CA LEU A 214 -18.47 -1.67 5.06
C LEU A 214 -18.47 -2.78 4.01
N PRO A 215 -19.49 -2.94 3.14
CA PRO A 215 -19.48 -3.98 2.11
C PRO A 215 -18.36 -3.78 1.10
N VAL A 216 -18.11 -2.53 0.69
CA VAL A 216 -17.05 -2.17 -0.25
C VAL A 216 -15.69 -2.55 0.32
N TRP A 217 -15.41 -2.14 1.57
CA TRP A 217 -14.17 -2.53 2.25
C TRP A 217 -14.07 -4.03 2.39
N ALA A 218 -15.06 -4.70 2.97
CA ALA A 218 -14.99 -6.14 3.26
C ALA A 218 -14.79 -6.97 1.99
N LEU A 219 -15.41 -6.61 0.87
CA LEU A 219 -15.25 -7.31 -0.41
C LEU A 219 -13.86 -7.12 -1.01
N ILE A 220 -13.34 -5.90 -1.04
CA ILE A 220 -12.03 -5.62 -1.64
C ILE A 220 -10.90 -6.09 -0.74
N TRP A 221 -11.04 -5.88 0.56
CA TRP A 221 -10.09 -6.33 1.56
C TRP A 221 -9.95 -7.85 1.59
N ARG A 222 -11.06 -8.61 1.54
CA ARG A 222 -11.00 -10.07 1.42
C ARG A 222 -10.23 -10.53 0.18
N ARG A 223 -10.39 -9.86 -0.96
CA ARG A 223 -9.63 -10.17 -2.19
C ARG A 223 -8.14 -9.85 -2.04
N ALA A 224 -7.81 -8.69 -1.47
CA ALA A 224 -6.42 -8.30 -1.22
C ALA A 224 -5.73 -9.25 -0.21
N GLN A 225 -6.45 -9.66 0.85
CA GLN A 225 -5.95 -10.65 1.81
C GLN A 225 -5.81 -12.03 1.19
N GLY A 226 -6.77 -12.45 0.37
CA GLY A 226 -6.70 -13.72 -0.36
C GLY A 226 -5.50 -13.80 -1.31
N ALA A 227 -5.11 -12.69 -1.94
CA ALA A 227 -3.89 -12.62 -2.75
C ALA A 227 -2.60 -12.72 -1.92
N ALA A 228 -2.64 -12.29 -0.66
CA ALA A 228 -1.52 -12.34 0.27
C ALA A 228 -1.48 -13.62 1.13
N THR A 229 -2.49 -14.49 1.04
CA THR A 229 -2.58 -15.72 1.85
C THR A 229 -1.64 -16.84 1.38
N PRO A 230 -1.52 -17.14 0.07
CA PRO A 230 -0.69 -18.23 -0.41
C PRO A 230 0.76 -18.13 0.07
N ASP A 231 1.36 -19.28 0.35
CA ASP A 231 2.80 -19.39 0.57
C ASP A 231 3.54 -19.43 -0.78
N GLY A 232 4.79 -18.98 -0.78
CA GLY A 232 5.62 -18.89 -1.99
C GLY A 232 5.57 -17.53 -2.69
N PRO A 233 6.20 -17.43 -3.90
CA PRO A 233 6.55 -16.15 -4.53
C PRO A 233 5.35 -15.23 -4.77
N ALA A 234 4.21 -15.77 -5.20
CA ALA A 234 3.02 -14.97 -5.50
C ALA A 234 2.46 -14.26 -4.25
N GLY A 235 2.44 -14.95 -3.11
CA GLY A 235 2.02 -14.35 -1.85
C GLY A 235 3.06 -13.38 -1.29
N ASP A 236 4.35 -13.69 -1.45
CA ASP A 236 5.45 -12.81 -1.04
C ASP A 236 5.45 -11.50 -1.83
N ASP A 237 5.16 -11.55 -3.13
CA ASP A 237 5.01 -10.37 -3.98
C ASP A 237 3.86 -9.47 -3.52
N GLU A 238 2.72 -10.03 -3.12
CA GLU A 238 1.59 -9.25 -2.59
C GLU A 238 1.89 -8.67 -1.21
N ARG A 239 2.46 -9.46 -0.29
CA ARG A 239 2.90 -8.99 1.03
C ARG A 239 3.95 -7.89 0.90
N GLY A 240 4.87 -8.02 -0.05
CA GLY A 240 5.96 -7.10 -0.35
C GLY A 240 5.54 -5.83 -1.08
N ALA A 241 4.30 -5.77 -1.60
CA ALA A 241 3.86 -4.65 -2.41
C ALA A 241 3.88 -3.32 -1.65
N LEU A 242 4.51 -2.30 -2.25
CA LEU A 242 4.58 -0.95 -1.69
C LEU A 242 3.19 -0.38 -1.39
N VAL A 243 2.23 -0.58 -2.30
CA VAL A 243 0.86 -0.09 -2.14
C VAL A 243 0.17 -0.68 -0.90
N ARG A 244 0.38 -1.98 -0.65
CA ARG A 244 -0.13 -2.66 0.55
C ARG A 244 0.46 -2.06 1.82
N ARG A 245 1.77 -1.80 1.82
CA ARG A 245 2.45 -1.13 2.94
C ARG A 245 1.91 0.27 3.16
N ILE A 246 1.75 1.09 2.11
CA ILE A 246 1.17 2.43 2.21
C ILE A 246 -0.23 2.38 2.83
N TYR A 247 -1.07 1.43 2.38
CA TYR A 247 -2.41 1.24 2.94
C TYR A 247 -2.35 0.89 4.45
N LEU A 248 -1.60 -0.15 4.81
CA LEU A 248 -1.52 -0.64 6.18
C LEU A 248 -0.94 0.42 7.13
N TYR A 249 0.21 0.99 6.79
CA TYR A 249 0.84 2.03 7.61
C TYR A 249 0.03 3.32 7.62
N GLY A 250 -0.65 3.68 6.52
CA GLY A 250 -1.53 4.84 6.46
C GLY A 250 -2.67 4.75 7.46
N PHE A 251 -3.38 3.61 7.52
CA PHE A 251 -4.45 3.43 8.49
C PHE A 251 -3.95 3.28 9.93
N LEU A 252 -2.77 2.69 10.15
CA LEU A 252 -2.14 2.70 11.48
C LEU A 252 -1.81 4.12 11.94
N PHE A 253 -1.27 4.94 11.05
CA PHE A 253 -0.94 6.34 11.34
C PHE A 253 -2.20 7.14 11.67
N VAL A 254 -3.24 7.06 10.83
CA VAL A 254 -4.52 7.74 11.08
C VAL A 254 -5.13 7.28 12.42
N ALA A 255 -5.13 5.97 12.70
CA ALA A 255 -5.65 5.45 13.96
C ALA A 255 -4.87 5.98 15.18
N THR A 256 -3.54 6.01 15.12
CA THR A 256 -2.71 6.61 16.19
C THR A 256 -3.02 8.09 16.40
N LEU A 257 -3.15 8.88 15.32
CA LEU A 257 -3.54 10.28 15.42
C LEU A 257 -4.93 10.44 16.03
N THR A 258 -5.90 9.61 15.64
CA THR A 258 -7.24 9.62 16.22
C THR A 258 -7.23 9.35 17.72
N ILE A 259 -6.46 8.36 18.19
CA ILE A 259 -6.31 8.09 19.64
C ILE A 259 -5.65 9.26 20.34
N LEU A 260 -4.58 9.83 19.76
CA LEU A 260 -3.88 10.97 20.35
C LEU A 260 -4.79 12.20 20.46
N SER A 261 -5.51 12.54 19.39
CA SER A 261 -6.49 13.63 19.39
C SER A 261 -7.62 13.39 20.39
N GLY A 262 -8.14 12.17 20.46
CA GLY A 262 -9.15 11.78 21.44
C GLY A 262 -8.65 11.93 22.87
N LEU A 263 -7.43 11.46 23.16
CA LEU A 263 -6.80 11.57 24.48
C LEU A 263 -6.56 13.04 24.86
N VAL A 264 -6.02 13.86 23.94
CA VAL A 264 -5.82 15.29 24.15
C VAL A 264 -7.14 15.97 24.49
N TYR A 265 -8.19 15.70 23.72
CA TYR A 265 -9.52 16.27 23.98
C TYR A 265 -10.09 15.83 25.33
N ILE A 266 -10.02 14.53 25.66
CA ILE A 266 -10.48 13.99 26.95
C ILE A 266 -9.75 14.66 28.11
N VAL A 267 -8.42 14.72 28.08
CA VAL A 267 -7.61 15.35 29.14
C VAL A 267 -7.96 16.83 29.26
N PHE A 268 -8.03 17.55 28.14
CA PHE A 268 -8.39 18.97 28.12
C PHE A 268 -9.76 19.23 28.75
N ARG A 269 -10.77 18.41 28.43
CA ARG A 269 -12.12 18.55 28.98
C ARG A 269 -12.17 18.22 30.47
N LEU A 270 -11.45 17.20 30.92
CA LEU A 270 -11.34 16.87 32.34
C LEU A 270 -10.68 17.99 33.16
N LEU A 271 -9.61 18.61 32.62
CA LEU A 271 -8.95 19.74 33.26
C LEU A 271 -9.89 20.95 33.38
N ARG A 272 -10.63 21.30 32.32
CA ARG A 272 -11.63 22.38 32.37
C ARG A 272 -12.71 22.11 33.41
N ALA A 273 -13.25 20.90 33.44
CA ALA A 273 -14.22 20.51 34.45
C ALA A 273 -13.66 20.64 35.88
N ALA A 274 -12.40 20.25 36.10
CA ALA A 274 -11.73 20.38 37.40
C ALA A 274 -11.46 21.84 37.81
N LEU A 275 -11.24 22.73 36.83
CA LEU A 275 -11.07 24.17 37.01
C LEU A 275 -12.41 24.92 37.25
N GLY A 276 -13.54 24.21 37.18
CA GLY A 276 -14.86 24.79 37.41
C GLY A 276 -15.51 25.44 36.18
N ASP A 277 -14.98 25.20 34.97
CA ASP A 277 -15.65 25.67 33.74
C ASP A 277 -17.03 24.97 33.61
N PRO A 278 -18.11 25.72 33.37
CA PRO A 278 -19.43 25.14 33.20
C PRO A 278 -19.48 24.22 31.97
N LEU A 279 -19.96 22.99 32.18
CA LEU A 279 -20.16 22.01 31.10
C LEU A 279 -21.46 22.32 30.33
N PRO A 280 -21.47 22.24 28.99
CA PRO A 280 -22.69 22.42 28.20
C PRO A 280 -23.77 21.35 28.45
N GLY A 281 -23.38 20.21 29.01
CA GLY A 281 -24.21 19.04 29.28
C GLY A 281 -23.42 18.03 30.11
N SER A 282 -23.74 16.73 30.02
CA SER A 282 -22.93 15.73 30.73
C SER A 282 -21.55 15.53 30.11
N LEU A 283 -20.60 15.23 30.99
CA LEU A 283 -19.24 14.88 30.60
C LEU A 283 -19.22 13.67 29.66
N LEU A 284 -20.07 12.67 29.89
CA LEU A 284 -20.12 11.48 29.04
C LEU A 284 -20.58 11.81 27.62
N ALA A 285 -21.64 12.61 27.45
CA ALA A 285 -22.16 13.00 26.13
C ALA A 285 -21.18 13.90 25.35
N ASP A 286 -20.41 14.71 26.05
CA ASP A 286 -19.34 15.56 25.51
C ASP A 286 -18.12 14.73 25.06
N LEU A 287 -17.73 13.73 25.85
CA LEU A 287 -16.61 12.83 25.52
C LEU A 287 -16.98 11.70 24.55
N ALA A 288 -18.27 11.50 24.27
CA ALA A 288 -18.78 10.37 23.51
C ALA A 288 -18.08 10.15 22.16
N GLN A 289 -17.85 11.23 21.40
CA GLN A 289 -17.17 11.14 20.11
C GLN A 289 -15.70 10.73 20.27
N ALA A 290 -14.98 11.36 21.21
CA ALA A 290 -13.58 11.04 21.47
C ALA A 290 -13.41 9.58 21.93
N ILE A 291 -14.30 9.09 22.80
CA ILE A 291 -14.31 7.70 23.28
C ILE A 291 -14.60 6.75 22.11
N ALA A 292 -15.67 6.98 21.34
CA ALA A 292 -16.08 6.13 20.23
C ALA A 292 -14.96 5.98 19.18
N PHE A 293 -14.41 7.09 18.71
CA PHE A 293 -13.35 7.07 17.70
C PHE A 293 -12.03 6.48 18.24
N SER A 294 -11.71 6.68 19.53
CA SER A 294 -10.51 6.05 20.13
C SER A 294 -10.64 4.53 20.23
N LEU A 295 -11.83 4.01 20.61
CA LEU A 295 -12.10 2.58 20.66
C LEU A 295 -12.00 1.93 19.28
N ILE A 296 -12.58 2.57 18.26
CA ILE A 296 -12.51 2.11 16.87
C ILE A 296 -11.06 2.13 16.37
N ALA A 297 -10.34 3.22 16.61
CA ALA A 297 -8.94 3.35 16.22
C ALA A 297 -8.05 2.30 16.89
N ALA A 298 -8.29 1.96 18.15
CA ALA A 298 -7.61 0.86 18.83
C ALA A 298 -7.89 -0.49 18.13
N GLY A 299 -9.13 -0.74 17.69
CA GLY A 299 -9.48 -1.90 16.87
C GLY A 299 -8.75 -1.94 15.52
N VAL A 300 -8.64 -0.80 14.83
CA VAL A 300 -7.88 -0.66 13.58
C VAL A 300 -6.39 -0.97 13.79
N LEU A 301 -5.79 -0.44 14.87
CA LEU A 301 -4.40 -0.73 15.27
C LEU A 301 -4.20 -2.22 15.55
N ALA A 302 -5.10 -2.84 16.31
CA ALA A 302 -5.02 -4.24 16.66
C ALA A 302 -5.09 -5.13 15.40
N TYR A 303 -6.06 -4.88 14.52
CA TYR A 303 -6.28 -5.66 13.31
C TYR A 303 -5.15 -5.51 12.28
N HIS A 304 -4.88 -4.30 11.83
CA HIS A 304 -3.88 -4.05 10.79
C HIS A 304 -2.45 -4.26 11.32
N GLY A 305 -2.20 -3.91 12.58
CA GLY A 305 -0.93 -4.17 13.25
C GLY A 305 -0.67 -5.66 13.46
N GLY A 306 -1.71 -6.45 13.73
CA GLY A 306 -1.63 -7.91 13.79
C GLY A 306 -1.18 -8.52 12.46
N ILE A 307 -1.70 -7.99 11.34
CA ILE A 307 -1.31 -8.41 10.00
C ILE A 307 0.16 -8.08 9.72
N LEU A 308 0.61 -6.85 9.98
CA LEU A 308 2.01 -6.47 9.80
C LEU A 308 2.95 -7.31 10.69
N ARG A 309 2.57 -7.58 11.93
CA ARG A 309 3.33 -8.46 12.83
C ARG A 309 3.38 -9.90 12.31
N GLY A 310 2.28 -10.39 11.74
CA GLY A 310 2.22 -11.71 11.10
C GLY A 310 3.13 -11.80 9.87
N GLU A 311 3.04 -10.82 8.96
CA GLU A 311 3.89 -10.74 7.78
C GLU A 311 5.37 -10.55 8.14
N GLY A 312 5.67 -9.76 9.17
CA GLY A 312 7.02 -9.57 9.70
C GLY A 312 7.62 -10.88 10.22
N ARG A 313 6.87 -11.64 11.02
CA ARG A 313 7.30 -12.96 11.52
C ARG A 313 7.58 -13.94 10.37
N ARG A 314 6.73 -13.98 9.34
CA ARG A 314 6.96 -14.83 8.15
C ARG A 314 8.23 -14.44 7.40
N ARG A 315 8.47 -13.14 7.20
CA ARG A 315 9.70 -12.65 6.57
C ARG A 315 10.94 -13.03 7.37
N GLN A 316 10.91 -12.83 8.68
CA GLN A 316 12.01 -13.21 9.57
C GLN A 316 12.28 -14.71 9.54
N ALA A 317 11.24 -15.55 9.54
CA ALA A 317 11.39 -16.99 9.42
C ALA A 317 12.04 -17.39 8.08
N ALA A 318 11.58 -16.81 6.97
CA ALA A 318 12.15 -17.07 5.64
C ALA A 318 13.61 -16.60 5.54
N GLU A 319 13.94 -15.44 6.10
CA GLU A 319 15.33 -14.93 6.16
C GLU A 319 16.20 -15.85 7.03
N ALA A 320 15.68 -16.33 8.17
CA ALA A 320 16.40 -17.26 9.04
C ALA A 320 16.68 -18.61 8.35
N THR A 321 15.71 -19.16 7.61
CA THR A 321 15.93 -20.38 6.80
C THR A 321 17.02 -20.17 5.76
N ARG A 322 16.96 -19.07 4.99
CA ARG A 322 18.00 -18.76 3.99
C ARG A 322 19.37 -18.52 4.63
N ALA A 323 19.41 -17.88 5.80
CA ALA A 323 20.66 -17.67 6.54
C ALA A 323 21.27 -18.99 7.02
N ALA A 324 20.45 -19.93 7.49
CA ALA A 324 20.91 -21.25 7.91
C ALA A 324 21.45 -22.09 6.75
N GLU A 325 20.91 -21.92 5.54
CA GLU A 325 21.38 -22.60 4.33
C GLU A 325 22.66 -21.97 3.75
N LEU A 326 22.90 -20.67 3.98
CA LEU A 326 24.06 -19.96 3.44
C LEU A 326 25.32 -20.22 4.29
N ARG A 327 26.26 -21.00 3.74
CA ARG A 327 27.56 -21.28 4.37
C ARG A 327 28.57 -20.19 4.00
N VAL A 328 29.03 -19.43 4.99
CA VAL A 328 29.92 -18.28 4.80
C VAL A 328 31.29 -18.58 5.39
N ALA A 329 32.30 -18.68 4.53
CA ALA A 329 33.71 -18.78 4.92
C ALA A 329 34.30 -17.38 5.11
N VAL A 330 34.85 -17.08 6.28
CA VAL A 330 35.54 -15.80 6.56
C VAL A 330 37.03 -16.06 6.64
N LEU A 331 37.79 -15.47 5.72
CA LEU A 331 39.24 -15.64 5.63
C LEU A 331 39.95 -14.40 6.15
N ASP A 332 41.03 -14.63 6.90
CA ASP A 332 41.97 -13.60 7.32
C ASP A 332 43.40 -14.11 7.16
N LEU A 333 44.26 -13.30 6.55
CA LEU A 333 45.69 -13.58 6.34
C LEU A 333 46.63 -12.81 7.28
N ALA A 334 46.10 -11.88 8.09
CA ALA A 334 46.88 -11.03 8.98
C ALA A 334 46.91 -11.61 10.41
N ASP A 335 46.64 -10.78 11.41
CA ASP A 335 46.61 -11.14 12.84
C ASP A 335 45.25 -11.71 13.30
N GLY A 336 44.24 -11.73 12.41
CA GLY A 336 42.89 -12.19 12.72
C GLY A 336 41.97 -11.11 13.28
N SER A 337 42.44 -9.87 13.44
CA SER A 337 41.64 -8.76 13.98
C SER A 337 40.42 -8.47 13.10
N PHE A 338 40.62 -8.40 11.78
CA PHE A 338 39.59 -8.24 10.78
C PHE A 338 38.61 -9.41 10.81
N GLY A 339 39.11 -10.64 10.67
CA GLY A 339 38.29 -11.85 10.63
C GLY A 339 37.43 -12.02 11.88
N ARG A 340 37.99 -11.74 13.07
CA ARG A 340 37.26 -11.75 14.34
C ARG A 340 36.15 -10.69 14.35
N ALA A 341 36.45 -9.45 13.96
CA ALA A 341 35.47 -8.37 13.93
C ALA A 341 34.29 -8.70 12.99
N VAL A 342 34.58 -9.29 11.82
CA VAL A 342 33.56 -9.73 10.86
C VAL A 342 32.72 -10.88 11.40
N VAL A 343 33.37 -11.91 11.98
CA VAL A 343 32.67 -13.06 12.56
C VAL A 343 31.79 -12.66 13.73
N GLU A 344 32.29 -11.83 14.65
CA GLU A 344 31.50 -11.32 15.78
C GLU A 344 30.30 -10.49 15.32
N ARG A 345 30.49 -9.61 14.33
CA ARG A 345 29.40 -8.78 13.82
C ARG A 345 28.36 -9.59 13.06
N LEU A 346 28.79 -10.54 12.21
CA LEU A 346 27.87 -11.43 11.50
C LEU A 346 27.09 -12.33 12.48
N ARG A 347 27.73 -12.88 13.51
CA ARG A 347 27.02 -13.64 14.56
C ARG A 347 26.00 -12.79 15.31
N ARG A 348 26.32 -11.52 15.57
CA ARG A 348 25.44 -10.58 16.28
C ARG A 348 24.23 -10.15 15.44
N GLU A 349 24.44 -9.81 14.16
CA GLU A 349 23.39 -9.28 13.29
C GLU A 349 22.61 -10.36 12.51
N LEU A 350 23.20 -11.55 12.34
CA LEU A 350 22.67 -12.70 11.60
C LEU A 350 22.95 -14.02 12.37
N PRO A 351 22.28 -14.25 13.52
CA PRO A 351 22.60 -15.38 14.41
C PRO A 351 22.36 -16.77 13.80
N GLY A 352 21.57 -16.88 12.72
CA GLY A 352 21.30 -18.13 12.02
C GLY A 352 22.32 -18.50 10.94
N LEU A 353 23.33 -17.66 10.69
CA LEU A 353 24.28 -17.85 9.59
C LEU A 353 25.29 -18.97 9.88
N ALA A 354 25.48 -19.89 8.93
CA ALA A 354 26.50 -20.94 9.02
C ALA A 354 27.90 -20.37 8.75
N LEU A 355 28.51 -19.78 9.79
CA LEU A 355 29.81 -19.12 9.72
C LEU A 355 30.97 -20.08 9.95
N ARG A 356 31.94 -20.05 9.04
CA ARG A 356 33.18 -20.82 9.12
C ARG A 356 34.39 -19.89 9.10
N PRO A 357 34.94 -19.51 10.26
CA PRO A 357 36.20 -18.76 10.31
C PRO A 357 37.37 -19.63 9.85
N ILE A 358 38.19 -19.10 8.95
CA ILE A 358 39.39 -19.73 8.40
C ILE A 358 40.55 -18.74 8.56
N GLY A 359 41.36 -18.93 9.60
CA GLY A 359 42.61 -18.19 9.74
C GLY A 359 43.71 -18.82 8.89
N LEU A 360 44.28 -18.04 7.97
CA LEU A 360 45.36 -18.50 7.08
C LEU A 360 46.73 -18.48 7.78
N THR A 361 46.83 -17.82 8.94
CA THR A 361 47.98 -17.83 9.84
C THR A 361 47.59 -18.43 11.21
N PRO A 362 48.56 -18.96 11.99
CA PRO A 362 48.27 -19.45 13.35
C PRO A 362 47.69 -18.38 14.28
N ALA A 363 48.14 -17.12 14.12
CA ALA A 363 47.63 -15.97 14.87
C ALA A 363 46.16 -15.70 14.51
N ALA A 364 45.85 -15.63 13.20
CA ALA A 364 44.49 -15.44 12.74
C ALA A 364 43.55 -16.58 13.14
N ALA A 365 44.01 -17.84 13.05
CA ALA A 365 43.23 -19.00 13.43
C ALA A 365 42.84 -18.95 14.91
N THR A 366 43.77 -18.54 15.77
CA THR A 366 43.54 -18.38 17.21
C THR A 366 42.59 -17.21 17.50
N ALA A 367 42.84 -16.05 16.90
CA ALA A 367 42.03 -14.84 17.12
C ALA A 367 40.58 -14.99 16.66
N MET A 368 40.34 -15.75 15.59
CA MET A 368 39.01 -16.00 15.03
C MET A 368 38.30 -17.21 15.65
N GLY A 369 38.99 -18.01 16.46
CA GLY A 369 38.49 -19.30 16.96
C GLY A 369 38.23 -20.31 15.84
N ALA A 370 39.09 -20.34 14.82
CA ALA A 370 39.00 -21.25 13.69
C ALA A 370 39.37 -22.68 14.12
N ALA A 371 38.52 -23.66 13.78
CA ALA A 371 38.82 -25.07 14.02
C ALA A 371 39.74 -25.60 12.91
N ALA A 372 40.73 -26.41 13.30
CA ALA A 372 41.55 -27.13 12.33
C ALA A 372 40.70 -28.20 11.60
N ASP A 373 40.58 -28.10 10.28
CA ASP A 373 39.96 -29.14 9.45
C ASP A 373 41.06 -29.97 8.75
N PRO A 374 41.18 -31.27 9.05
CA PRO A 374 42.19 -32.14 8.44
C PRO A 374 42.01 -32.33 6.93
N ARG A 375 40.86 -31.96 6.35
CA ARG A 375 40.61 -32.03 4.89
C ARG A 375 41.28 -30.90 4.10
N GLY A 376 41.87 -29.91 4.77
CA GLY A 376 42.59 -28.80 4.16
C GLY A 376 41.71 -27.65 3.66
N LEU A 377 42.34 -26.57 3.21
CA LEU A 377 41.66 -25.34 2.75
C LEU A 377 40.74 -25.57 1.53
N PRO A 378 41.13 -26.32 0.47
CA PRO A 378 40.29 -26.50 -0.71
C PRO A 378 38.95 -27.16 -0.40
N ALA A 379 38.93 -28.18 0.47
CA ALA A 379 37.71 -28.86 0.87
C ALA A 379 36.76 -27.94 1.65
N GLN A 380 37.30 -27.10 2.54
CA GLN A 380 36.50 -26.12 3.29
C GLN A 380 35.89 -25.05 2.38
N LEU A 381 36.65 -24.56 1.40
CA LEU A 381 36.16 -23.55 0.46
C LEU A 381 35.22 -24.13 -0.61
N ALA A 382 35.28 -25.44 -0.89
CA ALA A 382 34.33 -26.13 -1.75
C ALA A 382 32.95 -26.28 -1.09
N GLU A 383 32.90 -26.32 0.24
CA GLU A 383 31.67 -26.35 1.04
C GLU A 383 31.11 -24.95 1.34
N ALA A 384 31.79 -23.87 0.93
CA ALA A 384 31.29 -22.52 1.15
C ALA A 384 30.38 -22.09 -0.01
N ASP A 385 29.32 -21.34 0.29
CA ASP A 385 28.48 -20.68 -0.71
C ASP A 385 28.96 -19.23 -0.93
N LEU A 386 29.56 -18.63 0.10
CA LEU A 386 30.15 -17.29 0.10
C LEU A 386 31.51 -17.29 0.80
N ILE A 387 32.51 -16.69 0.17
CA ILE A 387 33.84 -16.42 0.73
C ILE A 387 33.93 -14.92 1.01
N VAL A 388 34.23 -14.55 2.25
CA VAL A 388 34.44 -13.17 2.69
C VAL A 388 35.87 -13.02 3.15
N GLY A 389 36.57 -12.01 2.65
CA GLY A 389 37.95 -11.75 3.07
C GLY A 389 38.51 -10.48 2.47
N PRO A 390 39.72 -10.08 2.88
CA PRO A 390 40.45 -9.00 2.23
C PRO A 390 40.92 -9.48 0.84
N TRP A 391 40.98 -8.60 -0.16
CA TRP A 391 41.27 -8.97 -1.56
C TRP A 391 42.58 -9.75 -1.76
N GLN A 392 43.55 -9.54 -0.87
CA GLN A 392 44.85 -10.20 -0.84
C GLN A 392 44.74 -11.73 -0.79
N VAL A 393 43.64 -12.28 -0.29
CA VAL A 393 43.43 -13.76 -0.27
C VAL A 393 43.34 -14.36 -1.67
N ALA A 394 43.04 -13.55 -2.69
CA ALA A 394 42.93 -13.99 -4.08
C ALA A 394 44.23 -13.79 -4.88
N VAL A 395 45.29 -13.23 -4.27
CA VAL A 395 46.53 -12.87 -4.98
C VAL A 395 47.69 -13.74 -4.47
N PRO A 396 48.35 -14.52 -5.36
CA PRO A 396 49.42 -15.46 -4.97
C PRO A 396 50.58 -14.80 -4.22
N GLN A 397 50.94 -13.57 -4.59
CA GLN A 397 52.06 -12.82 -4.01
C GLN A 397 51.79 -12.40 -2.57
N THR A 398 50.53 -12.28 -2.17
CA THR A 398 50.15 -11.83 -0.83
C THR A 398 49.72 -12.98 0.08
N ALA A 399 48.93 -13.94 -0.43
CA ALA A 399 48.40 -15.05 0.38
C ALA A 399 49.11 -16.40 0.16
N GLY A 400 50.04 -16.48 -0.79
CA GLY A 400 50.65 -17.73 -1.23
C GLY A 400 49.86 -18.38 -2.37
N ALA A 401 50.58 -19.12 -3.23
CA ALA A 401 50.02 -19.73 -4.44
C ALA A 401 48.87 -20.71 -4.14
N GLU A 402 49.02 -21.54 -3.10
CA GLU A 402 48.00 -22.53 -2.72
C GLU A 402 46.69 -21.89 -2.26
N VAL A 403 46.76 -20.82 -1.45
CA VAL A 403 45.58 -20.11 -0.94
C VAL A 403 44.85 -19.39 -2.07
N ALA A 404 45.59 -18.63 -2.88
CA ALA A 404 45.00 -17.91 -4.01
C ALA A 404 44.37 -18.87 -5.02
N GLN A 405 45.00 -20.01 -5.28
CA GLN A 405 44.44 -21.06 -6.14
C GLN A 405 43.18 -21.68 -5.52
N ALA A 406 43.17 -21.97 -4.22
CA ALA A 406 42.00 -22.53 -3.53
C ALA A 406 40.80 -21.56 -3.54
N VAL A 407 41.04 -20.27 -3.28
CA VAL A 407 40.02 -19.22 -3.35
C VAL A 407 39.51 -19.04 -4.79
N GLY A 408 40.42 -18.99 -5.76
CA GLY A 408 40.08 -18.83 -7.17
C GLY A 408 39.29 -20.01 -7.75
N ALA A 409 39.67 -21.24 -7.39
CA ALA A 409 39.06 -22.48 -7.87
C ALA A 409 37.73 -22.83 -7.18
N SER A 410 37.44 -22.28 -6.00
CA SER A 410 36.18 -22.53 -5.30
C SER A 410 34.97 -22.08 -6.15
N PRO A 411 33.84 -22.82 -6.16
CA PRO A 411 32.61 -22.39 -6.82
C PRO A 411 31.87 -21.29 -6.05
N ALA A 412 32.25 -21.03 -4.78
CA ALA A 412 31.60 -20.03 -3.93
C ALA A 412 31.65 -18.63 -4.55
N ARG A 413 30.67 -17.79 -4.21
CA ARG A 413 30.73 -16.36 -4.53
C ARG A 413 31.80 -15.71 -3.66
N LYS A 414 32.58 -14.76 -4.19
CA LYS A 414 33.65 -14.07 -3.43
C LYS A 414 33.22 -12.63 -3.16
N LEU A 415 33.19 -12.26 -1.88
CA LEU A 415 32.99 -10.91 -1.40
C LEU A 415 34.31 -10.43 -0.80
N LEU A 416 35.10 -9.75 -1.63
CA LEU A 416 36.43 -9.29 -1.25
C LEU A 416 36.43 -7.80 -0.94
N LEU A 417 37.12 -7.42 0.14
CA LEU A 417 37.21 -6.03 0.57
C LEU A 417 38.48 -5.35 0.03
N PRO A 418 38.38 -4.08 -0.39
CA PRO A 418 39.49 -3.28 -0.88
C PRO A 418 40.32 -2.70 0.27
N SER A 419 40.97 -3.56 1.07
CA SER A 419 41.92 -3.11 2.09
C SER A 419 43.22 -2.58 1.48
N LEU A 420 43.92 -1.72 2.22
CA LEU A 420 45.21 -1.16 1.81
C LEU A 420 46.30 -2.23 1.86
N ALA A 421 47.21 -2.21 0.87
CA ALA A 421 48.43 -3.01 0.87
C ALA A 421 49.57 -2.19 0.28
N GLU A 422 50.79 -2.43 0.75
CA GLU A 422 51.97 -1.73 0.24
C GLU A 422 52.15 -2.00 -1.26
N GLY A 423 52.36 -0.94 -2.04
CA GLY A 423 52.47 -1.02 -3.50
C GLY A 423 51.14 -1.13 -4.26
N TRP A 424 49.99 -1.08 -3.58
CA TRP A 424 48.65 -1.14 -4.20
C TRP A 424 47.82 0.09 -3.88
N ALA A 425 47.09 0.60 -4.89
CA ALA A 425 46.15 1.70 -4.73
C ALA A 425 44.84 1.38 -5.44
N TRP A 426 43.71 1.71 -4.81
CA TRP A 426 42.38 1.55 -5.38
C TRP A 426 41.91 2.85 -6.03
N ALA A 427 41.56 2.80 -7.31
CA ALA A 427 40.96 3.93 -8.02
C ALA A 427 39.43 3.82 -8.04
N GLY A 428 38.73 4.89 -7.65
CA GLY A 428 37.26 4.94 -7.67
C GLY A 428 36.56 4.15 -6.56
N VAL A 429 37.29 3.70 -5.55
CA VAL A 429 36.77 2.96 -4.39
C VAL A 429 37.19 3.70 -3.13
N GLU A 430 36.21 4.02 -2.28
CA GLU A 430 36.46 4.65 -0.99
C GLU A 430 36.89 3.55 0.00
N THR A 431 38.10 3.66 0.54
CA THR A 431 38.62 2.70 1.52
C THR A 431 37.98 2.97 2.88
N TRP A 432 37.29 1.98 3.42
CA TRP A 432 36.59 2.10 4.70
C TRP A 432 37.51 1.82 5.88
N SER A 433 37.20 2.42 7.04
CA SER A 433 37.74 1.95 8.32
C SER A 433 37.23 0.53 8.61
N ASP A 434 37.93 -0.24 9.46
CA ASP A 434 37.56 -1.63 9.79
C ASP A 434 36.12 -1.76 10.29
N GLU A 435 35.64 -0.78 11.06
CA GLU A 435 34.27 -0.75 11.55
C GLU A 435 33.24 -0.52 10.44
N ALA A 436 33.50 0.41 9.52
CA ALA A 436 32.65 0.66 8.35
C ALA A 436 32.68 -0.51 7.35
N ALA A 437 33.84 -1.17 7.19
CA ALA A 437 34.00 -2.37 6.37
C ALA A 437 33.14 -3.53 6.90
N SER A 438 33.14 -3.76 8.22
CA SER A 438 32.29 -4.79 8.84
C SER A 438 30.79 -4.54 8.59
N GLY A 439 30.33 -3.28 8.62
CA GLY A 439 28.95 -2.92 8.29
C GLY A 439 28.58 -3.17 6.82
N GLN A 440 29.50 -2.86 5.89
CA GLN A 440 29.32 -3.16 4.46
C GLN A 440 29.24 -4.66 4.19
N ILE A 441 30.04 -5.48 4.88
CA ILE A 441 29.97 -6.95 4.76
C ILE A 441 28.59 -7.45 5.19
N VAL A 442 28.08 -7.02 6.34
CA VAL A 442 26.76 -7.45 6.80
C VAL A 442 25.68 -7.05 5.78
N HIS A 443 25.76 -5.83 5.24
CA HIS A 443 24.85 -5.38 4.19
C HIS A 443 24.93 -6.25 2.93
N ALA A 444 26.14 -6.54 2.45
CA ALA A 444 26.36 -7.38 1.28
C ALA A 444 25.90 -8.83 1.51
N VAL A 445 26.12 -9.39 2.70
CA VAL A 445 25.60 -10.73 3.07
C VAL A 445 24.07 -10.73 3.07
N ARG A 446 23.41 -9.67 3.58
CA ARG A 446 21.94 -9.53 3.47
C ARG A 446 21.47 -9.46 2.02
N GLN A 447 22.18 -8.75 1.15
CA GLN A 447 21.89 -8.71 -0.30
C GLN A 447 22.03 -10.10 -0.94
N VAL A 448 23.05 -10.88 -0.55
CA VAL A 448 23.19 -12.27 -1.00
C VAL A 448 22.01 -13.13 -0.52
N LEU A 449 21.58 -12.98 0.73
CA LEU A 449 20.41 -13.70 1.29
C LEU A 449 19.08 -13.31 0.62
N SER A 450 18.94 -12.06 0.19
CA SER A 450 17.75 -11.58 -0.53
C SER A 450 17.79 -11.92 -2.02
N GLY A 451 18.92 -12.39 -2.56
CA GLY A 451 19.12 -12.60 -4.00
C GLY A 451 19.30 -11.28 -4.76
N GLU A 452 19.60 -10.18 -4.06
CA GLU A 452 19.84 -8.87 -4.65
C GLU A 452 21.28 -8.74 -5.18
N PRO A 453 21.50 -7.87 -6.19
CA PRO A 453 22.86 -7.52 -6.59
C PRO A 453 23.58 -6.81 -5.44
N ILE A 454 24.86 -7.14 -5.26
CA ILE A 454 25.68 -6.52 -4.20
C ILE A 454 25.93 -5.07 -4.60
N GLN A 455 25.44 -4.14 -3.79
CA GLN A 455 25.67 -2.71 -3.95
C GLN A 455 26.15 -2.11 -2.63
N PRO A 456 27.15 -1.21 -2.65
CA PRO A 456 27.66 -0.60 -1.43
C PRO A 456 26.55 0.22 -0.76
N ALA A 457 26.38 0.05 0.54
CA ALA A 457 25.45 0.86 1.31
C ALA A 457 25.96 2.31 1.30
N ARG A 458 25.24 3.19 0.60
CA ARG A 458 25.47 4.64 0.69
C ARG A 458 24.50 5.21 1.72
N PRO A 459 24.97 5.73 2.86
CA PRO A 459 24.07 6.37 3.82
C PRO A 459 23.35 7.52 3.12
N MET A 460 22.02 7.57 3.25
CA MET A 460 21.27 8.71 2.75
C MET A 460 21.71 9.96 3.51
N THR A 461 21.99 11.04 2.77
CA THR A 461 22.32 12.31 3.40
C THR A 461 21.10 12.80 4.22
N PRO A 462 21.30 13.47 5.36
CA PRO A 462 20.21 14.05 6.14
C PRO A 462 19.27 14.92 5.29
N LEU A 463 19.82 15.61 4.28
CA LEU A 463 19.07 16.41 3.31
C LEU A 463 18.11 15.58 2.44
N ALA A 464 18.52 14.40 2.00
CA ALA A 464 17.66 13.50 1.22
C ALA A 464 16.50 12.95 2.07
N ILE A 465 16.73 12.71 3.36
CA ILE A 465 15.69 12.29 4.31
C ILE A 465 14.66 13.42 4.48
N VAL A 466 15.11 14.65 4.76
CA VAL A 466 14.23 15.82 4.89
C VAL A 466 13.45 16.09 3.60
N GLY A 467 14.11 16.01 2.43
CA GLY A 467 13.45 16.17 1.14
C GLY A 467 12.35 15.14 0.89
N THR A 468 12.56 13.89 1.31
CA THR A 468 11.56 12.82 1.21
C THR A 468 10.35 13.09 2.12
N ILE A 469 10.59 13.54 3.36
CA ILE A 469 9.53 13.90 4.32
C ILE A 469 8.68 15.05 3.78
N ILE A 470 9.31 16.12 3.29
CA ILE A 470 8.62 17.28 2.69
C ILE A 470 7.79 16.85 1.47
N GLY A 471 8.35 16.01 0.60
CA GLY A 471 7.64 15.49 -0.57
C GLY A 471 6.39 14.69 -0.20
N VAL A 472 6.46 13.87 0.84
CA VAL A 472 5.30 13.10 1.35
C VAL A 472 4.22 14.04 1.91
N ILE A 473 4.60 15.06 2.68
CA ILE A 473 3.66 16.05 3.25
C ILE A 473 2.93 16.81 2.13
N LEU A 474 3.66 17.31 1.13
CA LEU A 474 3.09 18.00 -0.02
C LEU A 474 2.11 17.12 -0.81
N LEU A 475 2.47 15.85 -1.05
CA LEU A 475 1.59 14.90 -1.72
C LEU A 475 0.29 14.67 -0.92
N LEU A 476 0.38 14.56 0.40
CA LEU A 476 -0.76 14.41 1.29
C LEU A 476 -1.70 15.62 1.22
N ILE A 477 -1.15 16.83 1.22
CA ILE A 477 -1.93 18.08 1.07
C ILE A 477 -2.69 18.07 -0.26
N ILE A 478 -2.01 17.77 -1.37
CA ILE A 478 -2.63 17.74 -2.71
C ILE A 478 -3.77 16.72 -2.79
N LEU A 479 -3.59 15.53 -2.22
CA LEU A 479 -4.61 14.48 -2.22
C LEU A 479 -5.86 14.89 -1.42
N VAL A 480 -5.67 15.54 -0.27
CA VAL A 480 -6.78 16.06 0.54
C VAL A 480 -7.52 17.16 -0.22
N SER A 481 -6.80 18.10 -0.83
CA SER A 481 -7.42 19.16 -1.65
C SER A 481 -8.21 18.60 -2.83
N LEU A 482 -7.70 17.58 -3.52
CA LEU A 482 -8.37 16.95 -4.65
C LEU A 482 -9.66 16.23 -4.22
N ALA A 483 -9.65 15.55 -3.07
CA ALA A 483 -10.84 14.89 -2.54
C ALA A 483 -11.98 15.89 -2.21
N VAL A 484 -11.63 17.05 -1.65
CA VAL A 484 -12.59 18.13 -1.38
C VAL A 484 -13.18 18.68 -2.68
N VAL A 485 -12.35 18.92 -3.70
CA VAL A 485 -12.81 19.44 -5.01
C VAL A 485 -13.74 18.44 -5.70
N ILE A 486 -13.40 17.15 -5.70
CA ILE A 486 -14.25 16.11 -6.32
C ILE A 486 -15.59 16.00 -5.59
N GLY A 487 -15.59 16.11 -4.25
CA GLY A 487 -16.82 16.14 -3.46
C GLY A 487 -17.75 17.28 -3.86
N ASN A 488 -17.20 18.47 -4.09
CA ASN A 488 -17.96 19.66 -4.49
C ASN A 488 -18.47 19.63 -5.94
N VAL A 489 -17.88 18.81 -6.81
CA VAL A 489 -18.31 18.68 -8.22
C VAL A 489 -19.39 17.60 -8.41
N LEU A 490 -19.53 16.68 -7.43
CA LEU A 490 -20.51 15.59 -7.47
C LEU A 490 -21.83 15.91 -6.75
N VAL A 491 -21.86 17.00 -5.99
CA VAL A 491 -23.07 17.62 -5.41
C VAL A 491 -23.54 18.70 -6.38
#